data_AF-A0A8B9SUW9-F1
#
_entry.id   AF-A0A8B9SUW9-F1
#
_cell.length_a   1.000
_cell.length_b   1.000
_cell.length_c   1.000
_cell.angle_alpha   90.00
_cell.angle_beta   90.00
_cell.angle_gamma   90.00
#
_symmetry.space_group_name_H-M   'P 1'
#
loop_
_entity.id
_entity.type
_entity.pdbx_description
1 polymer ?
#
loop_
_entity_poly.entity_id
_entity_poly.type
_entity_poly.pdbx_seq_one_letter_code
_entity_poly.pdbx_strand_id
1 'polypeptide(L)'
;MAGRKALIVLAHSEKTSFNHAMAEAAASTLRAKGWEVTISDLYAMGFNPVLSRHDITGPPKNPEHFVYETEMGEAWKEGRLSSDIVAEQKKIEAADLIIFQFPLQWLGMPAILKGWFDRVIIQGFAYSVATIYEQGPFQKKKAMLSFTTSGMESTYSPKGINGDMNVFLWPMQRGMLQFCGFQVLAPQICYSVRYVTPEARAQMLSAWQKRLATIWEEKPLSIIPNSCFEMSMERGFVLKQEVLAQQEGKKQGLTVGQHLGKAFPPNQQLKAP
;
A
#
# COMPACT_ATOMS: atom_id res chain seq x y z
N MET A 1 17.83 21.82 8.39
CA MET A 1 17.21 20.99 7.34
C MET A 1 15.91 20.43 7.92
N ALA A 2 14.77 20.58 7.25
CA ALA A 2 13.52 20.02 7.74
C ALA A 2 13.64 18.49 7.80
N GLY A 3 13.23 17.88 8.93
CA GLY A 3 13.23 16.42 9.10
C GLY A 3 12.27 15.74 8.13
N ARG A 4 12.50 14.45 7.83
CA ARG A 4 11.59 13.64 7.01
C ARG A 4 10.23 13.49 7.69
N LYS A 5 9.17 13.32 6.89
CA LYS A 5 7.81 13.17 7.39
C LYS A 5 7.29 11.76 7.16
N ALA A 6 6.62 11.19 8.16
CA ALA A 6 5.95 9.91 8.05
C ALA A 6 4.45 10.02 8.34
N LEU A 7 3.65 9.30 7.56
CA LEU A 7 2.24 9.06 7.81
C LEU A 7 2.04 7.59 8.22
N ILE A 8 1.39 7.36 9.35
CA ILE A 8 0.95 6.02 9.77
C ILE A 8 -0.57 5.97 9.62
N VAL A 9 -1.08 5.10 8.76
CA VAL A 9 -2.51 4.84 8.60
C VAL A 9 -2.84 3.58 9.39
N LEU A 10 -3.59 3.71 10.49
CA LEU A 10 -3.94 2.63 11.40
C LEU A 10 -5.39 2.20 11.21
N ALA A 11 -5.62 0.91 10.98
CA ALA A 11 -6.95 0.33 10.78
C ALA A 11 -7.24 -0.76 11.82
N HIS A 12 -7.44 -0.38 13.08
CA HIS A 12 -7.89 -1.27 14.14
C HIS A 12 -8.73 -0.51 15.17
N SER A 13 -9.84 -1.07 15.66
CA SER A 13 -10.75 -0.36 16.61
C SER A 13 -10.18 -0.29 18.03
N GLU A 14 -9.57 -1.38 18.50
CA GLU A 14 -9.15 -1.49 19.90
C GLU A 14 -7.78 -0.86 20.17
N LYS A 15 -7.74 0.14 21.07
CA LYS A 15 -6.49 0.78 21.55
C LYS A 15 -5.54 -0.19 22.27
N THR A 16 -6.08 -1.27 22.84
CA THR A 16 -5.32 -2.33 23.52
C THR A 16 -4.77 -3.38 22.56
N SER A 17 -5.02 -3.24 21.26
CA SER A 17 -4.57 -4.21 20.26
C SER A 17 -3.06 -4.16 20.02
N PHE A 18 -2.51 -5.28 19.57
CA PHE A 18 -1.12 -5.31 19.11
C PHE A 18 -0.89 -4.43 17.86
N ASN A 19 -1.92 -4.17 17.04
CA ASN A 19 -1.83 -3.24 15.92
C ASN A 19 -1.61 -1.79 16.38
N HIS A 20 -2.31 -1.36 17.43
CA HIS A 20 -2.05 -0.08 18.08
C HIS A 20 -0.63 -0.03 18.66
N ALA A 21 -0.19 -1.09 19.35
CA ALA A 21 1.18 -1.16 19.88
C ALA A 21 2.24 -1.05 18.78
N MET A 22 2.03 -1.67 17.61
CA MET A 22 2.92 -1.57 16.45
C MET A 22 2.94 -0.15 15.85
N ALA A 23 1.78 0.53 15.77
CA ALA A 23 1.70 1.92 15.30
C ALA A 23 2.41 2.89 16.26
N GLU A 24 2.23 2.73 17.58
CA GLU A 24 2.92 3.53 18.60
C GLU A 24 4.43 3.27 18.63
N ALA A 25 4.85 2.01 18.52
CA ALA A 25 6.25 1.65 18.36
C ALA A 25 6.85 2.29 17.10
N ALA A 26 6.08 2.37 16.02
CA ALA A 26 6.53 3.05 14.81
C ALA A 26 6.68 4.56 15.00
N ALA A 27 5.65 5.20 15.56
CA ALA A 27 5.64 6.63 15.75
C ALA A 27 6.75 7.09 16.71
N SER A 28 6.90 6.41 17.85
CA SER A 28 7.95 6.71 18.84
C SER A 28 9.36 6.55 18.25
N THR A 29 9.62 5.47 17.52
CA THR A 29 10.93 5.20 16.91
C THR A 29 11.29 6.25 15.86
N LEU A 30 10.36 6.55 14.96
CA LEU A 30 10.59 7.54 13.90
C LEU A 30 10.80 8.94 14.49
N ARG A 31 10.00 9.36 15.48
CA ARG A 31 10.22 10.62 16.20
C ARG A 31 11.59 10.68 16.87
N ALA A 32 12.02 9.60 17.52
CA ALA A 32 13.35 9.51 18.11
C ALA A 32 14.50 9.59 17.07
N LYS A 33 14.21 9.28 15.81
CA LYS A 33 15.12 9.48 14.66
C LYS A 33 14.95 10.83 13.96
N GLY A 34 14.22 11.76 14.55
CA GLY A 34 14.04 13.12 14.04
C GLY A 34 13.00 13.26 12.93
N TRP A 35 12.10 12.29 12.77
CA TRP A 35 10.98 12.39 11.82
C TRP A 35 9.81 13.15 12.43
N GLU A 36 9.10 13.91 11.60
CA GLU A 36 7.75 14.37 11.91
C GLU A 36 6.78 13.23 11.62
N VAL A 37 5.94 12.84 12.58
CA VAL A 37 5.04 11.69 12.42
C VAL A 37 3.59 12.10 12.65
N THR A 38 2.78 11.92 11.62
CA THR A 38 1.32 12.06 11.64
C THR A 38 0.66 10.67 11.63
N ILE A 39 -0.45 10.52 12.35
CA ILE A 39 -1.23 9.28 12.39
C ILE A 39 -2.65 9.56 11.89
N SER A 40 -3.13 8.72 10.97
CA SER A 40 -4.54 8.59 10.61
C SER A 40 -5.07 7.29 11.22
N ASP A 41 -5.58 7.37 12.44
CA ASP A 41 -6.31 6.27 13.09
C ASP A 41 -7.75 6.27 12.58
N LEU A 42 -8.02 5.42 11.60
CA LEU A 42 -9.27 5.43 10.84
C LEU A 42 -10.49 5.18 11.74
N TYR A 43 -10.35 4.34 12.76
CA TYR A 43 -11.43 4.05 13.70
C TYR A 43 -11.64 5.21 14.68
N ALA A 44 -10.56 5.76 15.25
CA ALA A 44 -10.68 6.90 16.15
C ALA A 44 -11.21 8.17 15.44
N MET A 45 -10.92 8.31 14.15
CA MET A 45 -11.46 9.39 13.30
C MET A 45 -12.93 9.19 12.94
N GLY A 46 -13.50 8.00 13.13
CA GLY A 46 -14.81 7.66 12.57
C GLY A 46 -14.82 7.80 11.04
N PHE A 47 -13.72 7.44 10.36
CA PHE A 47 -13.56 7.65 8.93
C PHE A 47 -14.66 6.94 8.15
N ASN A 48 -15.40 7.67 7.32
CA ASN A 48 -16.42 7.09 6.44
C ASN A 48 -15.73 6.30 5.30
N PRO A 49 -15.88 4.97 5.20
CA PRO A 49 -15.24 4.21 4.14
C PRO A 49 -16.08 4.07 2.88
N VAL A 50 -17.32 4.60 2.88
CA VAL A 50 -18.26 4.42 1.78
C VAL A 50 -18.15 5.58 0.81
N LEU A 51 -17.59 5.30 -0.37
CA LEU A 51 -17.52 6.24 -1.48
C LEU A 51 -18.93 6.61 -1.97
N SER A 52 -19.20 7.90 -2.17
CA SER A 52 -20.53 8.38 -2.58
C SER A 52 -20.47 9.77 -3.21
N ARG A 53 -21.61 10.25 -3.72
CA ARG A 53 -21.74 11.63 -4.22
C ARG A 53 -21.43 12.70 -3.15
N HIS A 54 -21.51 12.34 -1.86
CA HIS A 54 -21.18 13.24 -0.75
C HIS A 54 -19.69 13.53 -0.59
N ASP A 55 -18.84 12.84 -1.35
CA ASP A 55 -17.40 13.12 -1.44
C ASP A 55 -17.09 14.39 -2.25
N ILE A 56 -18.11 14.97 -2.88
CA ILE A 56 -18.06 16.19 -3.66
C ILE A 56 -18.92 17.27 -2.99
N THR A 57 -18.35 18.45 -2.82
CA THR A 57 -19.04 19.66 -2.39
C THR A 57 -19.67 20.36 -3.60
N GLY A 58 -20.94 20.75 -3.44
CA GLY A 58 -21.75 21.28 -4.54
C GLY A 58 -22.25 20.19 -5.51
N PRO A 59 -22.91 20.59 -6.62
CA PRO A 59 -23.44 19.64 -7.59
C PRO A 59 -22.30 18.94 -8.37
N PRO A 60 -22.45 17.65 -8.70
CA PRO A 60 -21.56 16.97 -9.66
C PRO A 60 -21.74 17.55 -11.07
N LYS A 61 -20.78 17.30 -11.97
CA LYS A 61 -20.82 17.79 -13.36
C LYS A 61 -21.92 17.11 -14.18
N ASN A 62 -22.20 15.83 -13.92
CA ASN A 62 -23.23 15.03 -14.58
C ASN A 62 -24.06 14.26 -13.53
N PRO A 63 -25.01 14.92 -12.84
CA PRO A 63 -25.82 14.30 -11.79
C PRO A 63 -26.69 13.13 -12.28
N GLU A 64 -27.15 13.17 -13.53
CA GLU A 64 -28.01 12.13 -14.11
C GLU A 64 -27.23 10.86 -14.45
N HIS A 65 -25.96 10.99 -14.83
CA HIS A 65 -25.06 9.87 -15.13
C HIS A 65 -23.75 10.00 -14.35
N PHE A 66 -23.86 9.85 -13.04
CA PHE A 66 -22.74 9.99 -12.12
C PHE A 66 -21.75 8.84 -12.25
N VAL A 67 -20.54 9.15 -12.70
CA VAL A 67 -19.39 8.22 -12.74
C VAL A 67 -18.38 8.69 -11.72
N TYR A 68 -18.24 7.95 -10.61
CA TYR A 68 -17.44 8.37 -9.46
C TYR A 68 -16.01 8.76 -9.82
N GLU A 69 -15.32 7.97 -10.64
CA GLU A 69 -13.93 8.26 -11.05
C GLU A 69 -13.80 9.63 -11.73
N THR A 70 -14.60 9.87 -12.76
CA THR A 70 -14.58 11.12 -13.53
C THR A 70 -14.98 12.32 -12.66
N GLU A 71 -16.05 12.18 -11.88
CA GLU A 71 -16.59 13.25 -11.04
C GLU A 71 -15.62 13.65 -9.92
N MET A 72 -14.95 12.69 -9.30
CA MET A 72 -13.93 12.95 -8.29
C MET A 72 -12.69 13.61 -8.88
N GLY A 73 -12.26 13.20 -10.08
CA GLY A 73 -11.16 13.84 -10.78
C GLY A 73 -11.42 15.32 -11.09
N GLU A 74 -12.64 15.64 -11.55
CA GLU A 74 -13.05 17.03 -11.77
C GLU A 74 -13.22 17.82 -10.47
N ALA A 75 -13.82 17.21 -9.44
CA ALA A 75 -13.95 17.83 -8.12
C ALA A 75 -12.58 18.12 -7.48
N TRP A 76 -11.58 17.26 -7.67
CA TRP A 76 -10.22 17.50 -7.22
C TRP A 76 -9.58 18.72 -7.91
N LYS A 77 -9.67 18.80 -9.24
CA LYS A 77 -9.14 19.95 -10.01
C LYS A 77 -9.76 21.27 -9.55
N GLU A 78 -11.04 21.24 -9.19
CA GLU A 78 -11.80 22.42 -8.78
C GLU A 78 -11.75 22.70 -7.26
N GLY A 79 -11.03 21.89 -6.48
CA GLY A 79 -10.93 22.05 -5.03
C GLY A 79 -12.24 21.80 -4.28
N ARG A 80 -13.11 20.96 -4.83
CA ARG A 80 -14.46 20.68 -4.33
C ARG A 80 -14.60 19.35 -3.60
N LEU A 81 -13.52 18.65 -3.29
CA LEU A 81 -13.60 17.42 -2.51
C LEU A 81 -14.09 17.66 -1.07
N SER A 82 -14.69 16.65 -0.47
CA SER A 82 -15.07 16.69 0.94
C SER A 82 -13.84 16.93 1.84
N SER A 83 -14.05 17.69 2.91
CA SER A 83 -12.93 18.18 3.75
C SER A 83 -12.11 17.06 4.41
N ASP A 84 -12.72 15.91 4.70
CA ASP A 84 -12.06 14.74 5.25
C ASP A 84 -11.12 14.08 4.23
N ILE A 85 -11.51 14.01 2.95
CA ILE A 85 -10.65 13.54 1.86
C ILE A 85 -9.46 14.50 1.69
N VAL A 86 -9.72 15.81 1.62
CA VAL A 86 -8.67 16.83 1.48
C VAL A 86 -7.67 16.76 2.65
N ALA A 87 -8.15 16.52 3.87
CA ALA A 87 -7.28 16.37 5.03
C ALA A 87 -6.33 15.17 4.90
N GLU A 88 -6.80 14.03 4.41
CA GLU A 88 -5.97 12.85 4.19
C GLU A 88 -4.99 13.04 3.01
N GLN A 89 -5.42 13.68 1.92
CA GLN A 89 -4.55 13.99 0.79
C GLN A 89 -3.37 14.88 1.20
N LYS A 90 -3.61 15.91 2.03
CA LYS A 90 -2.54 16.77 2.57
C LYS A 90 -1.51 16.00 3.38
N LYS A 91 -1.93 14.99 4.14
CA LYS A 91 -1.00 14.12 4.89
C LYS A 91 -0.13 13.29 3.95
N ILE A 92 -0.71 12.76 2.87
CA ILE A 92 0.03 12.02 1.84
C ILE A 92 1.01 12.93 1.12
N GLU A 93 0.60 14.14 0.74
CA GLU A 93 1.46 15.14 0.08
C GLU A 93 2.68 15.49 0.94
N ALA A 94 2.47 15.67 2.24
CA ALA A 94 3.52 15.99 3.19
C ALA A 94 4.47 14.81 3.47
N ALA A 95 3.99 13.56 3.46
CA ALA A 95 4.75 12.40 3.88
C ALA A 95 5.82 11.95 2.86
N ASP A 96 7.01 11.61 3.35
CA ASP A 96 8.03 10.88 2.60
C ASP A 96 7.82 9.36 2.70
N LEU A 97 7.39 8.89 3.88
CA LEU A 97 7.12 7.48 4.20
C LEU A 97 5.67 7.30 4.63
N ILE A 98 4.97 6.32 4.07
CA ILE A 98 3.64 5.91 4.52
C ILE A 98 3.67 4.45 5.01
N ILE A 99 3.20 4.22 6.23
CA ILE A 99 3.06 2.90 6.84
C ILE A 99 1.58 2.60 7.02
N PHE A 100 1.11 1.50 6.43
CA PHE A 100 -0.24 1.00 6.63
C PHE A 100 -0.21 -0.09 7.69
N GLN A 101 -0.75 0.20 8.89
CA GLN A 101 -0.83 -0.74 10.01
C GLN A 101 -2.23 -1.35 10.12
N PHE A 102 -2.35 -2.66 9.96
CA PHE A 102 -3.67 -3.33 10.01
C PHE A 102 -3.60 -4.83 10.37
N PRO A 103 -4.68 -5.41 10.90
CA PRO A 103 -4.83 -6.87 10.92
C PRO A 103 -5.20 -7.38 9.53
N LEU A 104 -4.55 -8.45 9.06
CA LEU A 104 -4.96 -9.12 7.82
C LEU A 104 -6.36 -9.71 8.00
N GLN A 105 -7.33 -9.25 7.21
CA GLN A 105 -8.72 -9.67 7.24
C GLN A 105 -9.12 -10.20 5.87
N TRP A 106 -9.62 -11.43 5.80
CA TRP A 106 -10.02 -12.08 4.55
C TRP A 106 -8.93 -12.01 3.45
N LEU A 107 -7.68 -12.28 3.84
CA LEU A 107 -6.48 -12.21 2.98
C LEU A 107 -6.20 -10.83 2.36
N GLY A 108 -6.77 -9.77 2.93
CA GLY A 108 -6.56 -8.39 2.51
C GLY A 108 -6.63 -7.40 3.67
N MET A 109 -6.86 -6.14 3.30
CA MET A 109 -7.01 -5.02 4.23
C MET A 109 -8.38 -5.02 4.90
N PRO A 110 -8.53 -4.46 6.12
CA PRO A 110 -9.83 -4.15 6.69
C PRO A 110 -10.67 -3.25 5.76
N ALA A 111 -11.99 -3.44 5.77
CA ALA A 111 -12.90 -2.68 4.91
C ALA A 111 -12.73 -1.16 5.06
N ILE A 112 -12.50 -0.67 6.29
CA ILE A 112 -12.27 0.76 6.54
C ILE A 112 -11.02 1.30 5.84
N LEU A 113 -9.95 0.48 5.76
CA LEU A 113 -8.72 0.85 5.08
C LEU A 113 -8.92 0.80 3.56
N LYS A 114 -9.62 -0.22 3.05
CA LYS A 114 -9.97 -0.28 1.63
C LYS A 114 -10.82 0.92 1.20
N GLY A 115 -11.81 1.31 2.00
CA GLY A 115 -12.61 2.51 1.77
C GLY A 115 -11.80 3.82 1.86
N TRP A 116 -10.79 3.87 2.73
CA TRP A 116 -9.83 4.99 2.73
C TRP A 116 -9.06 5.08 1.41
N PHE A 117 -8.59 3.96 0.87
CA PHE A 117 -7.99 3.95 -0.47
C PHE A 117 -8.99 4.44 -1.53
N ASP A 118 -10.22 3.92 -1.52
CA ASP A 118 -11.24 4.24 -2.53
C ASP A 118 -11.67 5.72 -2.54
N ARG A 119 -11.66 6.38 -1.37
CA ARG A 119 -12.03 7.79 -1.26
C ARG A 119 -10.86 8.76 -1.41
N VAL A 120 -9.66 8.38 -0.96
CA VAL A 120 -8.50 9.29 -0.89
C VAL A 120 -7.60 9.19 -2.13
N ILE A 121 -7.45 7.98 -2.69
CA ILE A 121 -6.58 7.70 -3.85
C ILE A 121 -7.39 7.85 -5.13
N ILE A 122 -7.56 9.09 -5.57
CA ILE A 122 -8.41 9.44 -6.72
C ILE A 122 -7.58 9.79 -7.96
N GLN A 123 -8.23 9.71 -9.12
CA GLN A 123 -7.68 10.15 -10.39
C GLN A 123 -7.31 11.65 -10.34
N GLY A 124 -6.19 12.02 -10.95
CA GLY A 124 -5.62 13.38 -10.90
C GLY A 124 -4.67 13.57 -9.72
N PHE A 125 -5.11 13.19 -8.51
CA PHE A 125 -4.28 13.27 -7.30
C PHE A 125 -3.21 12.17 -7.24
N ALA A 126 -3.63 10.91 -7.31
CA ALA A 126 -2.77 9.76 -7.03
C ALA A 126 -2.36 8.97 -8.27
N TYR A 127 -3.09 9.12 -9.38
CA TYR A 127 -2.77 8.48 -10.66
C TYR A 127 -3.43 9.20 -11.84
N SER A 128 -2.95 8.92 -13.05
CA SER A 128 -3.65 9.24 -14.29
C SER A 128 -3.35 8.17 -15.33
N VAL A 129 -4.14 8.08 -16.42
CA VAL A 129 -3.86 7.14 -17.52
C VAL A 129 -2.46 7.35 -18.11
N ALA A 130 -1.97 8.59 -18.12
CA ALA A 130 -0.64 8.92 -18.64
C ALA A 130 0.50 8.61 -17.65
N THR A 131 0.22 8.51 -16.35
CA THR A 131 1.22 8.42 -15.29
C THR A 131 0.84 7.34 -14.27
N ILE A 132 1.24 6.11 -14.57
CA ILE A 132 1.05 4.93 -13.70
C ILE A 132 2.40 4.28 -13.39
N TYR A 133 2.43 3.48 -12.31
CA TYR A 133 3.63 2.76 -11.87
C TYR A 133 4.81 3.70 -11.63
N GLU A 134 6.00 3.44 -12.17
CA GLU A 134 7.21 4.24 -11.90
C GLU A 134 7.08 5.73 -12.26
N GLN A 135 6.11 6.09 -13.10
CA GLN A 135 5.82 7.47 -13.50
C GLN A 135 4.71 8.12 -12.66
N GLY A 136 4.14 7.39 -11.70
CA GLY A 136 3.04 7.86 -10.86
C GLY A 136 3.42 9.05 -9.97
N PRO A 137 2.43 9.86 -9.52
CA PRO A 137 2.64 11.03 -8.68
C PRO A 137 3.48 10.77 -7.42
N PHE A 138 3.46 9.56 -6.88
CA PHE A 138 4.14 9.21 -5.63
C PHE A 138 5.51 8.54 -5.81
N GLN A 139 6.14 8.64 -7.00
CA GLN A 139 7.46 8.06 -7.33
C GLN A 139 8.63 8.41 -6.38
N LYS A 140 8.51 9.50 -5.62
CA LYS A 140 9.53 9.94 -4.63
C LYS A 140 9.23 9.51 -3.20
N LYS A 141 8.10 8.85 -2.96
CA LYS A 141 7.62 8.44 -1.64
C LYS A 141 7.81 6.94 -1.45
N LYS A 142 8.08 6.51 -0.22
CA LYS A 142 8.14 5.10 0.17
C LYS A 142 6.86 4.69 0.88
N ALA A 143 6.38 3.48 0.61
CA ALA A 143 5.22 2.92 1.30
C ALA A 143 5.50 1.50 1.81
N MET A 144 4.86 1.10 2.89
CA MET A 144 5.00 -0.24 3.44
C MET A 144 3.70 -0.74 4.08
N LEU A 145 3.42 -2.03 3.88
CA LEU A 145 2.38 -2.74 4.62
C LEU A 145 2.99 -3.32 5.90
N SER A 146 2.45 -2.95 7.06
CA SER A 146 2.77 -3.55 8.36
C SER A 146 1.52 -4.21 8.89
N PHE A 147 1.51 -5.54 9.02
CA PHE A 147 0.29 -6.23 9.38
C PHE A 147 0.50 -7.45 10.27
N THR A 148 -0.56 -7.79 11.00
CA THR A 148 -0.62 -8.95 11.88
C THR A 148 -1.52 -10.02 11.27
N THR A 149 -1.18 -11.30 11.42
CA THR A 149 -2.06 -12.41 11.02
C THR A 149 -2.54 -13.22 12.21
N SER A 150 -3.64 -13.95 12.02
CA SER A 150 -4.03 -15.04 12.92
C SER A 150 -3.26 -16.33 12.63
N GLY A 151 -3.09 -16.68 11.35
CA GLY A 151 -2.38 -17.89 10.91
C GLY A 151 -0.87 -17.82 11.12
N MET A 152 -0.24 -18.98 11.28
CA MET A 152 1.22 -19.11 11.34
C MET A 152 1.85 -18.83 9.98
N GLU A 153 3.13 -18.45 9.96
CA GLU A 153 3.88 -18.20 8.71
C GLU A 153 3.79 -19.39 7.75
N SER A 154 3.91 -20.62 8.26
CA SER A 154 3.85 -21.85 7.47
C SER A 154 2.55 -22.00 6.66
N THR A 155 1.42 -21.50 7.20
CA THR A 155 0.13 -21.56 6.51
C THR A 155 0.06 -20.70 5.26
N TYR A 156 0.94 -19.69 5.16
CA TYR A 156 1.04 -18.76 4.03
C TYR A 156 2.24 -19.04 3.11
N SER A 157 2.83 -20.24 3.23
CA SER A 157 3.85 -20.71 2.29
C SER A 157 3.19 -21.35 1.06
N PRO A 158 3.94 -21.58 -0.04
CA PRO A 158 3.43 -22.34 -1.19
C PRO A 158 2.93 -23.76 -0.87
N LYS A 159 3.29 -24.31 0.30
CA LYS A 159 2.84 -25.61 0.82
C LYS A 159 1.73 -25.48 1.87
N GLY A 160 1.42 -24.26 2.29
CA GLY A 160 0.48 -23.97 3.35
C GLY A 160 -0.96 -23.97 2.84
N ILE A 161 -1.89 -24.27 3.74
CA ILE A 161 -3.32 -24.38 3.41
C ILE A 161 -3.93 -23.07 2.88
N ASN A 162 -3.39 -21.91 3.30
CA ASN A 162 -3.88 -20.62 2.81
C ASN A 162 -3.28 -20.25 1.46
N GLY A 163 -2.16 -20.86 1.04
CA GLY A 163 -1.43 -20.51 -0.18
C GLY A 163 -0.36 -19.44 0.02
N ASP A 164 0.37 -19.12 -1.04
CA ASP A 164 1.55 -18.27 -1.01
C ASP A 164 1.24 -16.78 -0.71
N MET A 165 1.82 -16.24 0.37
CA MET A 165 1.71 -14.82 0.76
C MET A 165 2.06 -13.85 -0.38
N ASN A 166 2.98 -14.23 -1.27
CA ASN A 166 3.34 -13.38 -2.40
C ASN A 166 2.13 -13.06 -3.31
N VAL A 167 1.18 -13.99 -3.42
CA VAL A 167 -0.03 -13.82 -4.22
C VAL A 167 -1.00 -12.84 -3.56
N PHE A 168 -1.20 -12.93 -2.24
CA PHE A 168 -2.11 -12.04 -1.51
C PHE A 168 -1.61 -10.60 -1.43
N LEU A 169 -0.28 -10.43 -1.39
CA LEU A 169 0.33 -9.11 -1.34
C LEU A 169 0.35 -8.41 -2.70
N TRP A 170 0.36 -9.16 -3.80
CA TRP A 170 0.49 -8.59 -5.14
C TRP A 170 -0.57 -7.52 -5.46
N PRO A 171 -1.89 -7.75 -5.27
CA PRO A 171 -2.90 -6.72 -5.54
C PRO A 171 -2.69 -5.43 -4.74
N MET A 172 -2.29 -5.54 -3.47
CA MET A 172 -2.09 -4.40 -2.59
C MET A 172 -0.80 -3.64 -2.94
N GLN A 173 0.31 -4.35 -3.11
CA GLN A 173 1.61 -3.74 -3.35
C GLN A 173 1.76 -3.26 -4.80
N ARG A 174 1.43 -4.10 -5.79
CA ARG A 174 1.50 -3.71 -7.21
C ARG A 174 0.31 -2.87 -7.61
N GLY A 175 -0.90 -3.38 -7.37
CA GLY A 175 -2.14 -2.83 -7.92
C GLY A 175 -2.59 -1.52 -7.28
N MET A 176 -2.24 -1.29 -6.01
CA MET A 176 -2.63 -0.06 -5.30
C MET A 176 -1.42 0.86 -5.10
N LEU A 177 -0.38 0.39 -4.41
CA LEU A 177 0.73 1.26 -4.02
C LEU A 177 1.65 1.61 -5.19
N GLN A 178 2.24 0.60 -5.85
CA GLN A 178 3.12 0.83 -6.98
C GLN A 178 2.38 1.50 -8.13
N PHE A 179 1.10 1.19 -8.37
CA PHE A 179 0.29 1.84 -9.41
C PHE A 179 0.30 3.37 -9.28
N CYS A 180 0.26 3.90 -8.06
CA CYS A 180 0.35 5.34 -7.77
C CYS A 180 1.80 5.89 -7.77
N GLY A 181 2.78 5.00 -7.93
CA GLY A 181 4.21 5.30 -8.00
C GLY A 181 5.01 5.05 -6.74
N PHE A 182 4.42 4.57 -5.65
CA PHE A 182 5.20 4.33 -4.43
C PHE A 182 6.37 3.38 -4.66
N GLN A 183 7.52 3.72 -4.06
CA GLN A 183 8.60 2.78 -3.80
C GLN A 183 8.19 1.88 -2.63
N VAL A 184 7.65 0.70 -2.93
CA VAL A 184 7.10 -0.19 -1.91
C VAL A 184 8.23 -0.97 -1.23
N LEU A 185 8.35 -0.84 0.09
CA LEU A 185 9.29 -1.59 0.92
C LEU A 185 8.76 -2.99 1.23
N ALA A 186 9.66 -3.91 1.60
CA ALA A 186 9.29 -5.24 2.07
C ALA A 186 8.28 -5.13 3.24
N PRO A 187 7.22 -5.94 3.28
CA PRO A 187 6.19 -5.82 4.32
C PRO A 187 6.76 -6.18 5.70
N GLN A 188 6.20 -5.59 6.75
CA GLN A 188 6.42 -6.03 8.12
C GLN A 188 5.27 -6.97 8.50
N ILE A 189 5.57 -8.26 8.74
CA ILE A 189 4.54 -9.25 9.04
C ILE A 189 4.78 -9.84 10.42
N CYS A 190 3.80 -9.71 11.30
CA CYS A 190 3.79 -10.39 12.59
C CYS A 190 2.80 -11.55 12.52
N TYR A 191 3.32 -12.77 12.38
CA TYR A 191 2.49 -13.96 12.24
C TYR A 191 1.93 -14.47 13.58
N SER A 192 0.69 -14.97 13.56
CA SER A 192 0.07 -15.68 14.69
C SER A 192 0.12 -14.94 16.03
N VAL A 193 -0.02 -13.61 16.03
CA VAL A 193 0.20 -12.73 17.20
C VAL A 193 -0.64 -13.13 18.42
N ARG A 194 -1.83 -13.71 18.18
CA ARG A 194 -2.72 -14.19 19.25
C ARG A 194 -2.17 -15.42 19.99
N TYR A 195 -1.34 -16.22 19.32
CA TYR A 195 -0.90 -17.54 19.79
C TYR A 195 0.54 -17.56 20.31
N VAL A 196 1.22 -16.42 20.32
CA VAL A 196 2.59 -16.30 20.83
C VAL A 196 2.62 -15.70 22.24
N THR A 197 3.71 -15.93 22.96
CA THR A 197 3.88 -15.45 24.34
C THR A 197 4.03 -13.92 24.40
N PRO A 198 3.83 -13.29 25.57
CA PRO A 198 4.12 -11.87 25.76
C PRO A 198 5.56 -11.49 25.40
N GLU A 199 6.54 -12.33 25.70
CA GLU A 199 7.95 -12.13 25.38
C GLU A 199 8.17 -12.13 23.86
N ALA A 200 7.54 -13.06 23.14
CA ALA A 200 7.59 -13.10 21.68
C ALA A 200 6.95 -11.84 21.06
N ARG A 201 5.83 -11.33 21.62
CA ARG A 201 5.25 -10.04 21.19
C ARG A 201 6.19 -8.86 21.44
N ALA A 202 6.90 -8.85 22.57
CA ALA A 202 7.89 -7.82 22.87
C ALA A 202 9.09 -7.88 21.89
N GLN A 203 9.53 -9.08 21.52
CA GLN A 203 10.57 -9.28 20.50
C GLN A 203 10.12 -8.79 19.12
N MET A 204 8.87 -9.05 18.73
CA MET A 204 8.30 -8.53 17.48
C MET A 204 8.33 -6.99 17.44
N LEU A 205 7.94 -6.33 18.54
CA LEU A 205 8.01 -4.86 18.66
C LEU A 205 9.45 -4.36 18.59
N SER A 206 10.38 -5.00 19.31
CA SER A 206 11.81 -4.63 19.28
C SER A 206 12.42 -4.77 17.88
N ALA A 207 12.11 -5.86 17.18
CA ALA A 207 12.55 -6.07 15.79
C ALA A 207 11.98 -4.99 14.85
N TRP A 208 10.72 -4.60 15.05
CA TRP A 208 10.08 -3.54 14.30
C TRP A 208 10.74 -2.18 14.53
N GLN A 209 11.00 -1.81 15.79
CA GLN A 209 11.72 -0.58 16.14
C GLN A 209 13.15 -0.58 15.56
N LYS A 210 13.86 -1.70 15.65
CA LYS A 210 15.21 -1.84 15.09
C LYS A 210 15.22 -1.59 13.58
N ARG A 211 14.27 -2.16 12.84
CA ARG A 211 14.13 -1.96 11.40
C ARG A 211 13.83 -0.50 11.05
N LEU A 212 12.91 0.12 11.78
CA LEU A 212 12.53 1.53 11.58
C LEU A 212 13.67 2.52 11.75
N ALA A 213 14.69 2.17 12.53
CA ALA A 213 15.86 3.02 12.74
C ALA A 213 16.61 3.39 11.44
N THR A 214 16.54 2.54 10.42
CA THR A 214 17.22 2.69 9.12
C THR A 214 16.28 2.50 7.92
N ILE A 215 14.96 2.56 8.13
CA ILE A 215 13.95 2.21 7.10
C ILE A 215 14.10 2.97 5.78
N TRP A 216 14.57 4.22 5.83
CA TRP A 216 14.74 5.03 4.63
C TRP A 216 15.86 4.55 3.72
N GLU A 217 16.83 3.81 4.26
CA GLU A 217 17.96 3.27 3.51
C GLU A 217 17.61 1.95 2.81
N GLU A 218 16.50 1.31 3.18
CA GLU A 218 16.07 0.06 2.56
C GLU A 218 15.77 0.23 1.07
N LYS A 219 16.22 -0.75 0.29
CA LYS A 219 15.83 -0.89 -1.12
C LYS A 219 14.36 -1.31 -1.21
N PRO A 220 13.57 -0.73 -2.13
CA PRO A 220 12.21 -1.19 -2.36
C PRO A 220 12.19 -2.56 -3.04
N LEU A 221 11.01 -3.20 -2.99
CA LEU A 221 10.69 -4.38 -3.78
C LEU A 221 10.86 -4.08 -5.27
N SER A 222 11.34 -5.06 -6.03
CA SER A 222 11.49 -4.95 -7.47
C SER A 222 10.14 -4.73 -8.15
N ILE A 223 10.16 -3.84 -9.15
CA ILE A 223 9.03 -3.60 -10.04
C ILE A 223 9.46 -3.91 -11.47
N ILE A 224 8.58 -4.49 -12.28
CA ILE A 224 8.80 -4.54 -13.72
C ILE A 224 8.56 -3.14 -14.31
N PRO A 225 9.55 -2.54 -14.99
CA PRO A 225 9.43 -1.19 -15.55
C PRO A 225 8.35 -1.08 -16.63
N ASN A 226 7.73 0.09 -16.77
CA ASN A 226 6.81 0.45 -17.85
C ASN A 226 7.47 0.31 -19.22
N SER A 227 8.79 0.50 -19.31
CA SER A 227 9.55 0.33 -20.55
C SER A 227 9.50 -1.10 -21.11
N CYS A 228 9.13 -2.10 -20.29
CA CYS A 228 8.89 -3.47 -20.70
C CYS A 228 7.51 -3.71 -21.35
N PHE A 229 6.61 -2.71 -21.34
CA PHE A 229 5.23 -2.82 -21.83
C PHE A 229 4.97 -1.90 -23.02
N GLU A 230 3.97 -2.27 -23.81
CA GLU A 230 3.40 -1.42 -24.85
C GLU A 230 2.39 -0.44 -24.24
N MET A 231 2.89 0.74 -23.83
CA MET A 231 2.14 1.76 -23.10
C MET A 231 1.18 2.57 -24.00
N SER A 232 0.29 1.91 -24.75
CA SER A 232 -0.79 2.56 -25.50
C SER A 232 -2.06 1.71 -25.55
N MET A 233 -3.22 2.38 -25.64
CA MET A 233 -4.53 1.73 -25.74
C MET A 233 -4.61 0.79 -26.95
N GLU A 234 -4.11 1.24 -28.10
CA GLU A 234 -4.07 0.46 -29.35
C GLU A 234 -3.26 -0.83 -29.24
N ARG A 235 -2.23 -0.84 -28.37
CA ARG A 235 -1.36 -1.99 -28.14
C ARG A 235 -1.67 -2.75 -26.85
N GLY A 236 -2.71 -2.35 -26.13
CA GLY A 236 -3.31 -3.14 -25.04
C GLY A 236 -2.50 -3.24 -23.75
N PHE A 237 -1.47 -2.42 -23.52
CA PHE A 237 -0.68 -2.42 -22.27
C PHE A 237 -0.04 -3.78 -21.91
N VAL A 238 0.30 -4.58 -22.91
CA VAL A 238 0.93 -5.91 -22.73
C VAL A 238 2.45 -5.82 -22.78
N LEU A 239 3.14 -6.90 -22.36
CA LEU A 239 4.60 -7.00 -22.49
C LEU A 239 5.03 -6.90 -23.95
N LYS A 240 6.12 -6.19 -24.20
CA LYS A 240 6.73 -6.12 -25.53
C LYS A 240 7.28 -7.48 -25.96
N GLN A 241 7.30 -7.75 -27.26
CA GLN A 241 7.72 -9.03 -27.81
C GLN A 241 9.17 -9.37 -27.46
N GLU A 242 10.07 -8.38 -27.46
CA GLU A 242 11.46 -8.57 -27.06
C GLU A 242 11.61 -8.98 -25.59
N VAL A 243 10.71 -8.53 -24.71
CA VAL A 243 10.70 -8.93 -23.30
C VAL A 243 10.21 -10.37 -23.16
N LEU A 244 9.20 -10.76 -23.96
CA LEU A 244 8.70 -12.13 -24.00
C LEU A 244 9.78 -13.10 -24.51
N ALA A 245 10.49 -12.75 -25.58
CA ALA A 245 11.60 -13.54 -26.12
C ALA A 245 12.71 -13.76 -25.07
N GLN A 246 13.04 -12.74 -24.27
CA GLN A 246 14.00 -12.87 -23.16
C GLN A 246 13.54 -13.80 -22.03
N GLN A 247 12.28 -14.20 -22.00
CA GLN A 247 11.74 -15.15 -21.03
C GLN A 247 11.73 -16.58 -21.53
N GLU A 248 11.95 -16.85 -22.82
CA GLU A 248 12.02 -18.21 -23.35
C GLU A 248 13.09 -19.04 -22.63
N GLY A 249 12.77 -20.30 -22.33
CA GLY A 249 13.65 -21.19 -21.56
C GLY A 249 13.80 -20.88 -20.05
N LYS A 250 13.33 -19.72 -19.57
CA LYS A 250 13.37 -19.40 -18.12
C LYS A 250 12.32 -20.22 -17.35
N LYS A 251 12.74 -20.77 -16.21
CA LYS A 251 11.89 -21.57 -15.31
C LYS A 251 10.93 -20.73 -14.46
N GLN A 252 11.30 -19.48 -14.21
CA GLN A 252 10.52 -18.53 -13.40
C GLN A 252 9.99 -17.42 -14.28
N GLY A 253 8.82 -16.90 -13.91
CA GLY A 253 8.25 -15.70 -14.52
C GLY A 253 8.99 -14.42 -14.13
N LEU A 254 8.52 -13.29 -14.64
CA LEU A 254 9.08 -11.97 -14.30
C LEU A 254 8.62 -11.51 -12.92
N THR A 255 7.32 -11.69 -12.67
CA THR A 255 6.71 -11.34 -11.40
C THR A 255 5.61 -12.32 -10.98
N VAL A 256 5.04 -12.16 -9.78
CA VAL A 256 3.80 -12.86 -9.37
C VAL A 256 2.68 -12.59 -10.37
N GLY A 257 2.47 -11.33 -10.79
CA GLY A 257 1.41 -10.98 -11.76
C GLY A 257 1.79 -11.17 -13.22
N GLN A 258 3.08 -11.17 -13.56
CA GLN A 258 3.62 -11.43 -14.89
C GLN A 258 4.38 -12.76 -14.88
N HIS A 259 3.71 -13.81 -14.41
CA HIS A 259 4.31 -15.13 -14.25
C HIS A 259 4.41 -15.92 -15.56
N LEU A 260 3.62 -15.58 -16.58
CA LEU A 260 3.67 -16.19 -17.93
C LEU A 260 3.53 -17.72 -17.92
N GLY A 261 2.69 -18.25 -17.03
CA GLY A 261 2.51 -19.70 -16.84
C GLY A 261 3.69 -20.43 -16.18
N LYS A 262 4.71 -19.69 -15.72
CA LYS A 262 5.93 -20.24 -15.08
C LYS A 262 5.83 -20.14 -13.55
N ALA A 263 6.83 -20.71 -12.87
CA ALA A 263 6.95 -20.59 -11.42
C ALA A 263 7.13 -19.13 -10.98
N PHE A 264 6.55 -18.76 -9.84
CA PHE A 264 6.73 -17.42 -9.27
C PHE A 264 8.19 -17.23 -8.82
N PRO A 265 8.76 -16.02 -9.00
CA PRO A 265 10.01 -15.67 -8.35
C PRO A 265 9.84 -15.75 -6.82
N PRO A 266 10.74 -16.43 -6.10
CA PRO A 266 10.58 -16.64 -4.66
C PRO A 266 10.68 -15.32 -3.89
N ASN A 267 9.79 -15.13 -2.92
CA ASN A 267 9.78 -13.97 -2.01
C ASN A 267 9.66 -12.60 -2.67
N GLN A 268 9.21 -12.51 -3.92
CA GLN A 268 9.19 -11.25 -4.66
C GLN A 268 8.42 -10.12 -3.98
N GLN A 269 7.33 -10.44 -3.29
CA GLN A 269 6.54 -9.46 -2.54
C GLN A 269 6.95 -9.36 -1.06
N LEU A 270 7.94 -10.14 -0.64
CA LEU A 270 8.38 -10.27 0.75
C LEU A 270 9.79 -9.71 0.98
N LYS A 271 10.66 -9.74 -0.02
CA LYS A 271 12.08 -9.35 0.09
C LYS A 271 12.50 -8.50 -1.11
N ALA A 272 13.28 -7.46 -0.81
CA ALA A 272 13.98 -6.69 -1.85
C ALA A 272 15.10 -7.54 -2.49
N PRO A 273 15.49 -7.24 -3.75
CA PRO A 273 16.55 -7.94 -4.48
C PRO A 273 17.95 -7.72 -3.89
#